data_AF-A0AAU1LUD8-F1
#
_entry.id   AF-A0AAU1LUD8-F1
#
_cell.length_a   1.000
_cell.length_b   1.000
_cell.length_c   1.000
_cell.angle_alpha   90.00
_cell.angle_beta   90.00
_cell.angle_gamma   90.00
#
_symmetry.space_group_name_H-M   'P 1'
#
loop_
_entity.id
_entity.type
_entity.pdbx_description
1 polymer ?
#
loop_
_entity_poly.entity_id
_entity_poly.type
_entity_poly.pdbx_seq_one_letter_code
_entity_poly.pdbx_strand_id
1 'polypeptide(L)' 'MRHPSTPDSPPDRRLVTLPPIVGLSAQQQRGVHCVFCGTTLYTGAVRDLGPQLIEVHGSVVRWFPRSCLSCPKGQACR' A
#
# COMPACT_ATOMS: atom_id res chain seq x y z
N MET A 1 -22.37 5.21 -38.37
CA MET A 1 -22.07 4.22 -37.32
C MET A 1 -20.81 4.66 -36.59
N ARG A 2 -20.93 5.19 -35.36
CA ARG A 2 -19.79 5.52 -34.48
C ARG A 2 -19.97 4.68 -33.22
N HIS A 3 -19.14 3.66 -33.02
CA HIS A 3 -19.04 3.00 -31.72
C HIS A 3 -18.37 3.99 -30.76
N PRO A 4 -18.95 4.28 -29.57
CA PRO A 4 -18.21 4.95 -28.52
C PRO A 4 -17.18 3.97 -27.98
N SER A 5 -15.90 4.28 -28.18
CA SER A 5 -14.79 3.59 -27.53
C SER A 5 -14.96 3.73 -26.01
N THR A 6 -15.26 2.63 -25.34
CA THR A 6 -15.10 2.52 -23.89
C THR A 6 -13.64 2.83 -23.54
N PRO A 7 -13.36 3.61 -22.49
CA PRO A 7 -11.99 3.74 -22.00
C PRO A 7 -11.56 2.38 -21.43
N ASP A 8 -10.41 1.92 -21.91
CA ASP A 8 -9.67 0.78 -21.38
C ASP A 8 -9.48 0.99 -19.87
N SER A 9 -10.18 0.21 -19.05
CA SER A 9 -9.99 0.26 -17.59
C SER A 9 -8.54 -0.09 -17.29
N PRO A 10 -7.78 0.76 -16.58
CA PRO A 10 -6.39 0.46 -16.26
C PRO A 10 -6.30 -0.85 -15.46
N PRO A 11 -5.21 -1.63 -15.60
CA PRO A 11 -5.09 -2.94 -15.01
C PRO A 11 -5.31 -2.85 -13.50
N ASP A 12 -6.19 -3.72 -13.01
CA ASP A 12 -6.58 -3.95 -11.62
C ASP A 12 -5.45 -3.56 -10.65
N ARG A 13 -5.50 -2.29 -10.20
CA ARG A 13 -4.73 -1.79 -9.06
C ARG A 13 -5.36 -2.48 -7.86
N ARG A 14 -4.99 -3.75 -7.63
CA ARG A 14 -5.46 -4.56 -6.49
C ARG A 14 -5.58 -3.64 -5.30
N LEU A 15 -6.81 -3.31 -4.95
CA LEU A 15 -7.14 -2.35 -3.91
C LEU A 15 -6.82 -3.02 -2.58
N VAL A 16 -5.54 -3.08 -2.23
CA VAL A 16 -5.13 -3.43 -0.88
C VAL A 16 -5.62 -2.28 -0.02
N THR A 17 -6.62 -2.54 0.82
CA THR A 17 -7.05 -1.59 1.83
C THR A 17 -5.90 -1.37 2.80
N LEU A 18 -5.25 -0.22 2.68
CA LEU A 18 -4.13 0.14 3.53
C LEU A 18 -4.64 0.87 4.77
N PRO A 19 -3.99 0.66 5.93
CA PRO A 19 -4.29 1.46 7.11
C PRO A 19 -4.01 2.95 6.84
N PRO A 20 -4.78 3.86 7.46
CA PRO A 20 -4.56 5.29 7.31
C PRO A 20 -3.17 5.67 7.83
N ILE A 21 -2.40 6.40 7.00
CA ILE A 21 -1.00 6.71 7.32
C ILE A 21 -0.83 7.49 8.62
N VAL A 22 -1.81 8.32 8.97
CA VAL A 22 -1.82 9.13 10.19
C VAL A 22 -1.82 8.31 11.47
N GLY A 23 -2.30 7.06 11.42
CA GLY A 23 -2.29 6.14 12.56
C GLY A 23 -1.05 5.24 12.63
N LEU A 24 -0.15 5.35 11.66
CA LEU A 24 1.03 4.48 11.57
C LEU A 24 2.21 5.10 12.31
N SER A 25 3.01 4.24 12.96
CA SER A 25 4.32 4.66 13.47
C SER A 25 5.23 5.10 12.33
N ALA A 26 6.21 5.97 12.63
CA ALA A 26 7.18 6.43 11.63
C ALA A 26 7.94 5.27 10.97
N GLN A 27 8.13 4.15 11.69
CA GLN A 27 8.76 2.94 11.15
C GLN A 27 7.88 2.22 10.12
N GLN A 28 6.56 2.18 10.34
CA GLN A 28 5.60 1.65 9.36
C GLN A 28 5.46 2.58 8.15
N GLN A 29 5.43 3.90 8.36
CA GLN A 29 5.35 4.88 7.27
C GLN A 29 6.57 4.79 6.34
N ARG A 30 7.78 4.62 6.90
CA ARG A 30 9.01 4.38 6.12
C ARG A 30 9.09 2.99 5.49
N GLY A 31 8.13 2.11 5.79
CA GLY A 31 8.13 0.73 5.35
C GLY A 31 9.18 -0.14 6.04
N VAL A 32 9.81 0.29 7.14
CA VAL A 32 10.74 -0.55 7.92
C VAL A 32 9.97 -1.63 8.68
N HIS A 33 8.75 -1.31 9.11
CA HIS A 33 7.83 -2.23 9.77
C HIS A 33 6.65 -2.58 8.85
N CYS A 34 6.08 -3.76 9.06
CA CYS A 34 4.86 -4.20 8.37
C CYS A 34 3.76 -3.16 8.58
N VAL A 35 3.19 -2.67 7.50
CA VAL A 35 2.14 -1.65 7.54
C VAL A 35 0.91 -2.10 8.36
N PHE A 36 0.64 -3.42 8.41
CA PHE A 36 -0.52 -3.98 9.10
C PHE A 36 -0.27 -4.33 10.58
N CYS A 37 0.81 -5.06 10.88
CA CYS A 37 1.06 -5.58 12.23
C CYS A 37 2.22 -4.92 12.99
N GLY A 38 3.00 -4.05 12.33
CA GLY A 38 4.11 -3.33 12.97
C GLY A 38 5.38 -4.16 13.22
N THR A 39 5.44 -5.43 12.84
CA THR A 39 6.66 -6.26 12.93
C THR A 39 7.79 -5.72 12.05
N THR A 40 9.02 -5.76 12.55
CA THR A 40 10.24 -5.42 11.79
C THR A 40 10.34 -6.27 10.53
N LEU A 41 10.59 -5.60 9.41
CA LEU A 41 10.79 -6.26 8.13
C LEU A 41 12.27 -6.52 7.88
N TYR A 42 12.59 -7.74 7.47
CA TYR A 42 13.94 -8.15 7.09
C TYR A 42 14.05 -8.27 5.58
N THR A 43 15.23 -7.98 5.04
CA THR A 43 15.55 -8.17 3.61
C THR A 43 15.20 -9.58 3.16
N GLY A 44 14.43 -9.70 2.07
CA GLY A 44 13.98 -10.98 1.51
C GLY A 44 12.66 -11.54 2.08
N ALA A 45 12.15 -11.00 3.19
CA ALA A 45 10.91 -11.47 3.84
C ALA A 45 9.81 -10.39 3.83
N VAL A 46 9.63 -9.71 2.70
CA VAL A 46 8.69 -8.59 2.55
C VAL A 46 7.86 -8.71 1.28
N ARG A 47 6.69 -8.09 1.29
CA ARG A 47 5.84 -7.88 0.12
C ARG A 47 5.66 -6.39 -0.08
N ASP A 48 6.10 -5.88 -1.22
CA ASP A 48 5.81 -4.53 -1.64
C ASP A 48 4.35 -4.44 -2.11
N LEU A 49 3.61 -3.48 -1.57
CA LEU A 49 2.18 -3.29 -1.88
C LEU A 49 1.97 -2.28 -3.02
N GLY A 50 3.06 -1.88 -3.67
CA GLY A 50 3.07 -0.89 -4.74
C GLY A 50 2.97 0.56 -4.25
N PRO A 51 3.27 1.52 -5.13
CA PRO A 51 3.19 2.93 -4.80
C PRO A 51 1.74 3.38 -4.60
N GLN A 52 1.55 4.19 -3.57
CA GLN A 52 0.27 4.83 -3.22
C GLN A 52 0.47 6.33 -3.26
N LEU A 53 -0.54 7.04 -3.77
CA LEU A 53 -0.55 8.50 -3.70
C LEU A 53 -1.32 8.89 -2.44
N ILE A 54 -0.70 9.71 -1.61
CA ILE A 54 -1.29 10.23 -0.39
C ILE A 54 -1.15 11.74 -0.35
N GLU A 55 -2.07 12.41 0.33
CA GLU A 55 -1.96 13.83 0.63
C GLU A 55 -1.39 14.01 2.03
N VAL A 56 -0.31 14.77 2.12
CA VAL A 56 0.35 15.10 3.38
C VAL A 56 0.66 16.60 3.34
N HIS A 57 0.13 17.35 4.31
CA HIS A 57 0.31 18.81 4.40
C HIS A 57 -0.01 19.55 3.09
N GLY A 58 -1.11 19.18 2.42
CA GLY A 58 -1.54 19.79 1.16
C GLY A 58 -0.68 19.44 -0.06
N SER A 59 0.27 18.51 0.09
CA SER A 59 1.11 18.01 -1.01
C SER A 59 0.80 16.55 -1.31
N VAL A 60 0.66 16.21 -2.59
CA VAL A 60 0.53 14.82 -3.03
C VAL A 60 1.93 14.19 -3.08
N VAL A 61 2.14 13.15 -2.29
CA VAL A 61 3.41 12.41 -2.23
C VAL A 61 3.21 10.93 -2.52
N ARG A 62 4.29 10.28 -2.99
CA ARG A 62 4.27 8.85 -3.29
C ARG A 62 4.78 8.06 -2.08
N TRP A 63 3.92 7.21 -1.53
CA TRP A 63 4.21 6.33 -0.41
C TRP A 63 4.37 4.88 -0.88
N PHE A 64 5.29 4.13 -0.27
CA PHE A 64 5.63 2.77 -0.67
C PHE A 64 5.45 1.81 0.52
N PRO A 65 4.20 1.44 0.85
CA PRO A 65 3.92 0.55 1.96
C PRO A 65 4.41 -0.88 1.69
N ARG A 66 4.91 -1.53 2.75
CA ARG A 66 5.38 -2.92 2.74
C ARG A 66 4.66 -3.73 3.80
N SER A 67 4.38 -5.01 3.52
CA SER A 67 3.90 -5.98 4.51
C SER A 67 4.89 -7.10 4.72
N CYS A 68 4.81 -7.76 5.88
CA CYS A 68 5.42 -9.08 6.05
C CYS A 68 4.67 -10.12 5.21
N LEU A 69 5.26 -11.31 5.09
CA LEU A 69 4.65 -12.42 4.34
C LEU A 69 3.46 -13.04 5.07
N SER A 70 3.42 -12.95 6.41
CA SER A 70 2.37 -13.54 7.25
C SER A 70 1.06 -12.76 7.25
N CYS A 71 1.09 -11.45 6.99
CA CYS A 71 -0.11 -10.63 6.95
C CYS A 71 -0.72 -10.71 5.54
N PRO A 72 -1.94 -11.28 5.40
CA PRO A 72 -2.54 -11.49 4.08
C PRO A 72 -3.04 -10.15 3.51
N LYS A 73 -2.47 -9.74 2.37
CA LYS A 73 -2.91 -8.71 1.41
C LYS A 73 -3.99 -7.71 1.92
N GLY A 74 -3.75 -6.98 3.02
CA GLY A 74 -4.73 -6.01 3.55
C GLY A 74 -5.19 -6.23 5.00
N GLN A 75 -4.73 -7.27 5.70
CA GLN A 75 -5.23 -7.59 7.05
C GLN A 75 -4.10 -7.84 8.05
N ALA A 76 -4.41 -7.67 9.33
CA ALA A 76 -3.53 -8.04 10.43
C ALA A 76 -3.25 -9.55 10.42
N CYS A 77 -2.08 -9.91 10.94
CA CYS A 77 -1.65 -11.30 11.03
C CYS A 77 -2.56 -12.05 12.01
N ARG A 78 -3.09 -13.20 11.60
CA ARG A 78 -3.82 -14.12 12.49
C ARG A 78 -2.84 -15.00 13.25
#